data_AF-A0A4Y1ZPK8-F1
#
_entry.id   AF-A0A4Y1ZPK8-F1
#
_cell.length_a   1.000
_cell.length_b   1.000
_cell.length_c   1.000
_cell.angle_alpha   90.00
_cell.angle_beta   90.00
_cell.angle_gamma   90.00
#
_symmetry.space_group_name_H-M   'P 1'
#
loop_
_entity.id
_entity.type
_entity.pdbx_description
1 polymer ?
#
loop_
_entity_poly.entity_id
_entity_poly.type
_entity_poly.pdbx_seq_one_letter_code
_entity_poly.pdbx_strand_id
1 'polypeptide(L)'
;ELNGNLISVKQIQKAGYSVLFKDNKAIVKGKNKTFVLCELNSEGQYISDFIPTVSNTFVAGTEEAELWHRRLGHPGNHALRKLGLPTSDSFCENCVLAKQSAEPIGKGNRRRKNAPMRMIHSDLCGPVEPATLSDERYVLTFVDD
;
A
#
# COMPACT_ATOMS: atom_id res chain seq x y z
N GLU A 1 34.54 -6.56 -13.83
CA GLU A 1 33.80 -6.70 -12.56
C GLU A 1 32.69 -7.73 -12.74
N LEU A 2 32.36 -8.54 -11.73
CA LEU A 2 31.27 -9.52 -11.81
C LEU A 2 29.94 -8.81 -11.56
N ASN A 3 29.04 -8.80 -12.54
CA ASN A 3 27.82 -8.00 -12.52
C ASN A 3 26.56 -8.88 -12.39
N GLY A 4 26.48 -9.67 -11.30
CA GLY A 4 25.36 -10.58 -11.08
C GLY A 4 25.45 -11.38 -9.76
N ASN A 5 24.41 -12.18 -9.49
CA ASN A 5 24.38 -13.07 -8.33
C ASN A 5 25.27 -14.29 -8.54
N LEU A 6 26.02 -14.68 -7.52
CA LEU A 6 26.89 -15.87 -7.57
C LEU A 6 26.15 -17.10 -7.03
N ILE A 7 26.28 -18.23 -7.74
CA ILE A 7 25.78 -19.53 -7.29
C ILE A 7 26.93 -20.38 -6.75
N SER A 8 26.80 -20.86 -5.52
CA SER A 8 27.83 -21.68 -4.87
C SER A 8 27.73 -23.15 -5.28
N VAL A 9 28.75 -23.65 -6.00
CA VAL A 9 28.90 -25.09 -6.35
C VAL A 9 28.86 -25.96 -5.10
N LYS A 10 29.52 -25.52 -4.01
CA LYS A 10 29.53 -26.24 -2.74
C LYS A 10 28.13 -26.45 -2.16
N GLN A 11 27.26 -25.45 -2.26
CA GLN A 11 25.88 -25.56 -1.79
C GLN A 11 25.05 -26.51 -2.66
N ILE A 12 25.25 -26.49 -3.98
CA ILE A 12 24.62 -27.44 -4.91
C ILE A 12 24.99 -28.88 -4.55
N GLN A 13 26.27 -29.14 -4.28
CA GLN A 13 26.75 -30.45 -3.85
C GLN A 13 26.16 -30.88 -2.50
N LYS A 14 26.10 -29.97 -1.53
CA LYS A 14 25.48 -30.22 -0.22
C LYS A 14 23.99 -30.58 -0.34
N ALA A 15 23.29 -30.01 -1.32
CA ALA A 15 21.90 -30.35 -1.64
C ALA A 15 21.72 -31.70 -2.36
N GLY A 16 22.80 -32.43 -2.63
CA GLY A 16 22.76 -33.77 -3.24
C GLY A 16 22.79 -33.78 -4.77
N TYR A 17 23.18 -32.68 -5.40
CA TYR A 17 23.34 -32.56 -6.85
C TYR A 17 24.82 -32.54 -7.26
N SER A 18 25.13 -33.06 -8.44
CA SER A 18 26.46 -33.00 -9.05
C SER A 18 26.53 -31.85 -10.05
N VAL A 19 27.67 -31.17 -10.13
CA VAL A 19 27.94 -30.14 -11.15
C VAL A 19 28.99 -30.67 -12.12
N LEU A 20 28.70 -30.61 -13.42
CA LEU A 20 29.57 -31.04 -14.50
C LEU A 20 29.85 -29.85 -15.43
N PHE A 21 31.11 -29.52 -15.64
CA PHE A 21 31.53 -28.55 -16.64
C PHE A 21 32.01 -29.29 -17.89
N LYS A 22 31.29 -29.14 -19.00
CA LYS A 22 31.62 -29.81 -20.26
C LYS A 22 31.03 -29.04 -21.42
N ASP A 23 31.72 -29.02 -22.57
CA ASP A 23 31.23 -28.45 -23.82
C ASP A 23 30.78 -26.99 -23.66
N ASN A 24 31.56 -26.19 -22.92
CA ASN A 24 31.26 -24.79 -22.56
C ASN A 24 29.93 -24.59 -21.79
N LYS A 25 29.45 -25.63 -21.11
CA LYS A 25 28.24 -25.59 -20.28
C LYS A 25 28.51 -26.07 -18.87
N ALA A 26 27.79 -25.47 -17.91
CA ALA A 26 27.70 -25.97 -16.55
C ALA A 26 26.37 -26.72 -16.38
N ILE A 27 26.44 -28.01 -16.08
CA ILE A 27 25.29 -28.92 -16.01
C ILE A 27 25.13 -29.39 -14.56
N VAL A 28 23.94 -29.22 -14.00
CA VAL A 28 23.57 -29.72 -12.66
C VAL A 28 22.76 -31.01 -12.81
N LYS A 29 23.27 -32.11 -12.28
CA LYS A 29 22.63 -33.43 -12.30
C LYS A 29 22.16 -33.84 -10.90
N GLY A 30 20.87 -34.10 -10.76
CA GLY A 30 20.29 -34.81 -9.62
C GLY A 30 19.97 -36.26 -9.99
N LYS A 31 19.38 -37.03 -9.05
CA LYS A 31 19.06 -38.45 -9.25
C LYS A 31 18.16 -38.71 -10.47
N ASN A 32 17.14 -37.88 -10.69
CA ASN A 32 16.14 -38.05 -11.76
C ASN A 32 15.99 -36.81 -12.67
N LYS A 33 16.82 -35.78 -12.50
CA LYS A 33 16.70 -34.51 -13.24
C LYS A 33 18.06 -33.99 -13.63
N THR A 34 18.20 -33.51 -14.86
CA THR A 34 19.39 -32.81 -15.35
C THR A 34 18.98 -31.42 -15.81
N PHE A 35 19.70 -30.41 -15.35
CA PHE A 35 19.49 -29.02 -15.72
C PHE A 35 20.78 -28.47 -16.35
N VAL A 36 20.66 -27.78 -17.47
CA VAL A 36 21.74 -26.91 -17.95
C VAL A 36 21.59 -25.60 -17.20
N LEU A 37 22.57 -25.25 -16.36
CA LEU A 37 22.49 -24.07 -15.51
C LEU A 37 23.06 -22.86 -16.23
N CYS A 38 24.22 -22.99 -16.87
CA CYS A 38 24.95 -21.86 -17.45
C CYS A 38 25.63 -22.22 -18.76
N GLU A 39 25.88 -21.21 -19.59
CA GLU A 39 26.78 -21.27 -20.75
C GLU A 39 27.98 -20.33 -20.55
N LEU A 40 29.12 -20.68 -21.15
CA LEU A 40 30.34 -19.88 -21.10
C LEU A 40 30.22 -18.67 -22.05
N ASN A 41 30.37 -17.47 -21.51
CA ASN A 41 30.41 -16.25 -22.32
C ASN A 41 31.80 -15.99 -22.92
N SER A 42 31.91 -14.98 -23.78
CA SER A 42 33.18 -14.54 -24.38
C SER A 42 34.22 -14.02 -23.38
N GLU A 43 33.82 -13.74 -22.14
CA GLU A 43 34.68 -13.27 -21.05
C GLU A 43 35.17 -14.42 -20.14
N GLY A 44 34.86 -15.67 -20.48
CA GLY A 44 35.29 -16.85 -19.72
C GLY A 44 34.48 -17.13 -18.45
N GLN A 45 33.25 -16.59 -18.34
CA GLN A 45 32.35 -16.77 -17.20
C GLN A 45 31.17 -17.67 -17.58
N TYR A 46 30.76 -18.56 -16.67
CA TYR A 46 29.55 -19.34 -16.81
C TYR A 46 28.34 -18.51 -16.35
N ILE A 47 27.58 -17.98 -17.31
CA ILE A 47 26.42 -17.13 -17.06
C ILE A 47 25.13 -17.93 -17.26
N SER A 48 24.20 -17.70 -16.35
CA SER A 48 22.87 -18.28 -16.41
C SER A 48 21.85 -17.19 -16.70
N ASP A 49 21.02 -17.39 -17.72
CA ASP A 49 19.77 -16.65 -17.90
C ASP A 49 18.64 -17.25 -17.04
N PHE A 50 18.99 -18.06 -16.04
CA PHE A 50 18.03 -18.57 -15.06
C PHE A 50 17.47 -17.39 -14.27
N ILE A 51 16.38 -16.87 -14.80
CA ILE A 51 15.38 -16.17 -14.03
C ILE A 51 14.78 -17.27 -13.16
N PRO A 52 15.02 -17.28 -11.83
CA PRO A 52 14.26 -18.17 -10.99
C PRO A 52 12.82 -17.95 -11.36
N THR A 53 12.15 -19.02 -11.80
CA THR A 53 10.70 -19.03 -11.71
C THR A 53 10.48 -18.87 -10.22
N VAL A 54 10.27 -17.63 -9.80
CA VAL A 54 9.41 -17.37 -8.67
C VAL A 54 8.17 -18.15 -9.06
N SER A 55 8.10 -19.41 -8.62
CA SER A 55 6.82 -20.05 -8.44
C SER A 55 6.09 -18.98 -7.68
N ASN A 56 5.09 -18.36 -8.33
CA ASN A 56 4.30 -17.30 -7.75
C ASN A 56 4.20 -17.65 -6.27
N THR A 57 4.91 -16.90 -5.40
CA THR A 57 4.54 -16.83 -3.99
C THR A 57 3.06 -16.65 -4.11
N PHE A 58 2.29 -17.69 -3.75
CA PHE A 58 0.90 -17.89 -4.14
C PHE A 58 0.34 -16.51 -4.39
N VAL A 59 0.03 -16.16 -5.66
CA VAL A 59 -0.77 -14.95 -5.89
C VAL A 59 -2.05 -15.33 -5.21
N ALA A 60 -2.07 -15.01 -3.93
CA ALA A 60 -3.07 -15.46 -3.06
C ALA A 60 -4.26 -14.67 -3.55
N GLY A 61 -5.29 -15.42 -3.93
CA GLY A 61 -6.50 -14.86 -4.47
C GLY A 61 -6.92 -13.69 -3.59
N THR A 62 -7.68 -12.77 -4.16
CA THR A 62 -8.30 -11.61 -3.50
C THR A 62 -8.70 -11.85 -2.03
N GLU A 63 -9.07 -13.07 -1.65
CA GLU A 63 -9.23 -13.54 -0.26
C GLU A 63 -8.05 -13.26 0.69
N GLU A 64 -6.79 -13.49 0.30
CA GLU A 64 -5.63 -13.23 1.19
C GLU A 64 -5.39 -11.72 1.36
N ALA A 65 -5.57 -10.94 0.30
CA ALA A 65 -5.48 -9.49 0.36
C ALA A 65 -6.53 -8.88 1.29
N GLU A 66 -7.77 -9.37 1.21
CA GLU A 66 -8.84 -8.97 2.12
C GLU A 66 -8.56 -9.41 3.57
N LEU A 67 -7.98 -10.59 3.76
CA LEU A 67 -7.60 -11.10 5.07
C LEU A 67 -6.53 -10.21 5.73
N TRP A 68 -5.49 -9.82 4.99
CA TRP A 68 -4.46 -8.89 5.47
C TRP A 68 -5.02 -7.50 5.76
N HIS A 69 -5.89 -6.99 4.88
CA HIS A 69 -6.60 -5.74 5.11
C HIS A 69 -7.39 -5.76 6.44
N ARG A 70 -8.14 -6.82 6.72
CA ARG A 70 -8.92 -6.93 7.97
C ARG A 70 -8.02 -7.10 9.19
N ARG A 71 -6.99 -7.97 9.14
CA ARG A 71 -6.11 -8.27 10.28
C ARG A 71 -5.23 -7.10 10.71
N LEU A 72 -4.90 -6.20 9.79
CA LEU A 72 -4.04 -5.03 10.06
C LEU A 72 -4.83 -3.76 10.38
N GLY A 73 -6.14 -3.87 10.65
CA GLY A 73 -6.96 -2.72 11.02
C GLY A 73 -7.35 -1.84 9.83
N HIS A 74 -7.71 -2.45 8.70
CA HIS A 74 -8.26 -1.77 7.53
C HIS A 74 -7.35 -0.69 6.88
N PRO A 75 -6.02 -0.95 6.71
CA PRO A 75 -5.14 -0.04 6.02
C PRO A 75 -5.52 0.07 4.53
N GLY A 76 -5.27 1.22 3.93
CA GLY A 76 -5.45 1.41 2.50
C GLY A 76 -4.39 0.66 1.67
N ASN A 77 -4.68 0.41 0.40
CA ASN A 77 -3.78 -0.33 -0.51
C ASN A 77 -2.37 0.25 -0.60
N HIS A 78 -2.20 1.58 -0.45
CA HIS A 78 -0.87 2.18 -0.40
C HIS A 78 -0.03 1.70 0.79
N ALA A 79 -0.63 1.53 1.97
CA ALA A 79 0.06 1.02 3.15
C ALA A 79 0.38 -0.47 3.01
N LEU A 80 -0.53 -1.28 2.46
CA LEU A 80 -0.28 -2.69 2.17
C LEU A 80 0.89 -2.88 1.19
N ARG A 81 0.96 -2.08 0.12
CA ARG A 81 2.10 -2.12 -0.81
C ARG A 81 3.43 -1.80 -0.14
N LYS A 82 3.47 -0.82 0.77
CA LYS A 82 4.70 -0.49 1.52
C LYS A 82 5.17 -1.63 2.42
N LEU A 83 4.25 -2.49 2.86
CA LEU A 83 4.55 -3.67 3.67
C LEU A 83 4.84 -4.92 2.82
N GLY A 84 4.81 -4.83 1.48
CA GLY A 84 4.97 -5.99 0.60
C GLY A 84 3.80 -6.97 0.67
N LEU A 85 2.63 -6.51 1.10
CA LEU A 85 1.42 -7.33 1.25
C LEU A 85 0.49 -7.20 0.03
N PRO A 86 -0.31 -8.24 -0.26
CA PRO A 86 -1.24 -8.21 -1.38
C PRO A 86 -2.31 -7.13 -1.19
N THR A 87 -2.63 -6.42 -2.26
CA THR A 87 -3.69 -5.39 -2.28
C THR A 87 -4.99 -5.97 -2.81
N SER A 88 -6.11 -5.50 -2.28
CA SER A 88 -7.43 -5.89 -2.74
C SER A 88 -8.17 -4.69 -3.30
N ASP A 89 -8.81 -4.87 -4.44
CA ASP A 89 -9.85 -3.96 -4.93
C ASP A 89 -11.24 -4.37 -4.43
N SER A 90 -11.31 -5.35 -3.52
CA SER A 90 -12.56 -5.79 -2.89
C SER A 90 -13.21 -4.66 -2.09
N PHE A 91 -14.51 -4.55 -2.23
CA PHE A 91 -15.33 -3.64 -1.42
C PHE A 91 -15.30 -4.06 0.06
N CYS A 92 -14.90 -3.14 0.95
CA CYS A 92 -14.96 -3.33 2.39
C CYS A 92 -15.99 -2.38 2.99
N GLU A 93 -17.15 -2.91 3.41
CA GLU A 93 -18.27 -2.13 3.96
C GLU A 93 -17.86 -1.28 5.18
N ASN A 94 -17.11 -1.87 6.13
CA ASN A 94 -16.62 -1.15 7.31
C ASN A 94 -15.74 0.05 6.95
N CYS A 95 -14.88 -0.09 5.93
CA CYS A 95 -14.06 1.02 5.45
C CYS A 95 -14.89 2.15 4.89
N VAL A 96 -15.93 1.82 4.12
CA VAL A 96 -16.81 2.82 3.53
C VAL A 96 -17.53 3.58 4.64
N LEU A 97 -18.19 2.87 5.55
CA LEU A 97 -18.91 3.51 6.66
C LEU A 97 -18.00 4.37 7.55
N ALA A 98 -16.77 3.92 7.81
CA ALA A 98 -15.83 4.65 8.67
C ALA A 98 -15.10 5.80 7.96
N LYS A 99 -14.91 5.73 6.64
CA LYS A 99 -14.14 6.72 5.86
C LYS A 99 -14.99 7.54 4.90
N GLN A 100 -16.31 7.37 4.92
CA GLN A 100 -17.23 8.16 4.11
C GLN A 100 -17.07 9.64 4.48
N SER A 101 -16.55 10.41 3.53
CA SER A 101 -16.54 11.86 3.62
C SER A 101 -17.93 12.40 3.28
N ALA A 102 -18.35 13.46 3.98
CA ALA A 102 -19.48 14.26 3.52
C ALA A 102 -19.19 14.77 2.11
N GLU A 103 -20.23 14.85 1.27
CA GLU A 103 -20.10 15.56 -0.01
C GLU A 103 -19.66 17.01 0.27
N PRO A 104 -18.83 17.60 -0.63
CA PRO A 104 -18.50 19.00 -0.51
C PRO A 104 -19.80 19.81 -0.42
N ILE A 105 -19.96 20.57 0.66
CA ILE A 105 -21.05 21.54 0.75
C ILE A 105 -20.85 22.50 -0.41
N GLY A 106 -21.74 22.45 -1.39
CA GLY A 106 -21.67 23.30 -2.57
C GLY A 106 -21.55 24.76 -2.15
N LYS A 107 -20.90 25.57 -2.99
CA LYS A 107 -20.98 27.02 -2.83
C LYS A 107 -22.45 27.39 -2.98
N GLY A 108 -23.17 27.52 -1.86
CA GLY A 108 -24.55 27.95 -1.86
C GLY A 108 -24.66 29.34 -2.50
N ASN A 109 -25.89 29.84 -2.63
CA ASN A 109 -26.18 31.21 -3.08
C ASN A 109 -25.74 32.26 -2.03
N ARG A 110 -24.49 32.19 -1.54
CA ARG A 110 -23.81 33.23 -0.75
C ARG A 110 -23.51 34.40 -1.67
N ARG A 111 -24.55 35.15 -1.99
CA ARG A 111 -24.44 36.46 -2.62
C ARG A 111 -24.81 37.48 -1.55
N ARG A 112 -23.83 38.30 -1.18
CA ARG A 112 -24.02 39.46 -0.30
C ARG A 112 -25.26 40.23 -0.76
N LYS A 113 -26.15 40.57 0.17
CA LYS A 113 -27.36 41.28 -0.21
C LYS A 113 -27.00 42.75 -0.46
N ASN A 114 -27.47 43.30 -1.58
CA ASN A 114 -27.22 44.72 -1.92
C ASN A 114 -28.08 45.70 -1.09
N ALA A 115 -28.87 45.20 -0.13
CA ALA A 115 -29.79 45.98 0.68
C ALA A 115 -29.63 45.57 2.14
N PRO A 116 -29.58 46.53 3.09
CA PRO A 116 -29.47 46.24 4.52
C PRO A 116 -30.64 45.38 5.04
N MET A 117 -30.39 44.63 6.11
CA MET A 117 -31.35 43.83 6.88
C MET A 117 -32.09 42.77 6.04
N ARG A 118 -31.50 42.36 4.91
CA ARG A 118 -32.12 41.36 4.03
C ARG A 118 -31.84 39.93 4.48
N MET A 119 -30.78 39.73 5.26
CA MET A 119 -30.45 38.45 5.87
C MET A 119 -29.65 38.71 7.14
N ILE A 120 -30.24 38.38 8.28
CA ILE A 120 -29.57 38.49 9.58
C ILE A 120 -29.25 37.08 10.06
N HIS A 121 -27.97 36.82 10.29
CA HIS A 121 -27.51 35.63 10.98
C HIS A 121 -27.46 35.92 12.47
N SER A 122 -28.04 35.06 13.29
CA SER A 122 -27.99 35.18 14.75
C SER A 122 -27.43 33.91 15.37
N ASP A 123 -26.55 34.08 16.35
CA ASP A 123 -25.96 32.97 17.08
C ASP A 123 -25.93 33.26 18.58
N LEU A 124 -26.24 32.24 19.38
CA LEU A 124 -26.22 32.30 20.84
C LEU A 124 -25.04 31.49 21.35
N CYS A 125 -24.02 32.19 21.81
CA CYS A 125 -22.84 31.58 22.41
C CYS A 125 -23.01 31.52 23.94
N GLY A 126 -22.93 30.33 24.52
CA GLY A 126 -22.91 30.13 25.96
C GLY A 126 -23.59 28.83 26.42
N PRO A 127 -23.60 28.57 27.74
CA PRO A 127 -23.10 29.44 28.80
C PRO A 127 -21.56 29.51 28.83
N VAL A 128 -21.02 30.71 29.01
CA VAL A 128 -19.57 30.96 29.17
C VAL A 128 -19.20 30.86 30.65
N GLU A 129 -18.09 30.19 30.94
CA GLU A 129 -17.55 30.07 32.30
C GLU A 129 -16.06 30.46 32.37
N PRO A 130 -15.65 31.29 33.36
CA PRO A 130 -16.51 31.96 34.36
C PRO A 130 -17.43 33.02 33.73
N ALA A 131 -18.49 33.39 34.45
CA ALA A 131 -19.40 34.45 34.01
C ALA A 131 -18.68 35.80 33.90
N THR A 132 -19.29 36.75 33.18
CA THR A 132 -18.78 38.12 33.12
C THR A 132 -18.86 38.82 34.49
N LEU A 133 -18.25 40.00 34.62
CA LEU A 133 -18.31 40.84 35.83
C LEU A 133 -19.75 41.15 36.29
N SER A 134 -20.72 41.11 35.37
CA SER A 134 -22.14 41.36 35.66
C SER A 134 -22.96 40.07 35.76
N ASP A 135 -22.31 38.91 35.90
CA ASP A 135 -22.91 37.57 35.96
C ASP A 135 -23.65 37.12 34.68
N GLU A 136 -23.45 37.84 33.56
CA GLU A 136 -23.95 37.40 32.25
C GLU A 136 -23.15 36.20 31.74
N ARG A 137 -23.84 35.24 31.14
CA ARG A 137 -23.27 33.96 30.66
C ARG A 137 -23.47 33.70 29.18
N TYR A 138 -24.23 34.53 28.49
CA TYR A 138 -24.58 34.31 27.10
C TYR A 138 -24.29 35.54 26.27
N VAL A 139 -23.85 35.33 25.04
CA VAL A 139 -23.67 36.37 24.03
C VAL A 139 -24.57 36.04 22.86
N LEU A 140 -25.53 36.92 22.58
CA LEU A 140 -26.36 36.84 21.38
C LEU A 140 -25.81 37.80 20.33
N THR A 141 -25.43 37.27 19.17
CA THR A 141 -24.93 38.06 18.05
C THR A 141 -26.00 38.19 16.97
N PHE A 142 -26.02 39.34 16.28
CA PHE A 142 -26.81 39.58 15.08
C PHE A 142 -25.88 40.18 14.02
N VAL A 143 -25.76 39.53 12.87
CA VAL A 143 -24.87 39.92 11.77
C VAL A 143 -25.69 40.03 10.49
N ASP A 144 -25.71 41.21 9.88
CA ASP A 144 -26.32 41.46 8.56
C ASP A 144 -25.32 41.10 7.44
N ASP A 145 -25.79 40.37 6.42
CA ASP A 145 -24.97 39.75 5.35
C ASP A 145 -24.79 40.63 4.08
#